data_AF-A0A2V2EF30-F1
#
_entry.id   AF-A0A2V2EF30-F1
#
_cell.length_a   1.000
_cell.length_b   1.000
_cell.length_c   1.000
_cell.angle_alpha   90.00
_cell.angle_beta   90.00
_cell.angle_gamma   90.00
#
_symmetry.space_group_name_H-M   'P 1'
#
loop_
_entity.id
_entity.type
_entity.pdbx_description
1 polymer ?
#
loop_
_entity_poly.entity_id
_entity_poly.type
_entity_poly.pdbx_seq_one_letter_code
_entity_poly.pdbx_strand_id
1 'polypeptide(L)'
;MKQKTLFINILLIVLVFSLYIGSAVFMSFPEITPEQQASVEVDSQHKEDVVEPKKETNEDGIERYDEEPEREGEVSPRSTYSLSLPSVIRSDQMLSNTLKKTDKQPYSYFDDALFIGDSVGIGLQNYVTEKRKTDKSFMGKARFLCVGSYGVYEATRSPDDEKSIHKIIGGEKKPPSYFIKEYNSSKVFICLGLNDVGLYSKKEYIENYLNLVTNIREAAPDVQIIIQSITPVTLYGERRTLYNSKIDEYNEALAEFSATNGCFFADIGLMLKDKAGYLAAQLSSDDYCHLETEAYDIWIDYLLTHAVGL
;
A
#
# COMPACT_ATOMS: atom_id res chain seq x y z
N MET A 1 44.97 14.73 -10.50
CA MET A 1 45.31 13.45 -9.84
C MET A 1 44.11 12.66 -9.32
N LYS A 2 42.98 13.26 -8.91
CA LYS A 2 41.81 12.51 -8.36
C LYS A 2 40.97 11.70 -9.37
N GLN A 3 40.96 12.06 -10.66
CA GLN A 3 40.19 11.32 -11.68
C GLN A 3 40.82 9.97 -12.08
N LYS A 4 42.15 9.83 -12.00
CA LYS A 4 42.82 8.56 -12.32
C LYS A 4 42.59 7.49 -11.24
N THR A 5 42.44 7.89 -9.97
CA THR A 5 42.17 6.97 -8.86
C THR A 5 40.75 6.42 -8.88
N LEU A 6 39.77 7.21 -9.33
CA LEU A 6 38.37 6.77 -9.46
C LEU A 6 38.17 5.74 -10.57
N PHE A 7 38.86 5.91 -11.71
CA PHE A 7 38.82 4.96 -12.83
C PHE A 7 39.45 3.60 -12.48
N ILE A 8 40.52 3.59 -11.67
CA ILE A 8 41.18 2.36 -11.23
C ILE A 8 40.29 1.56 -10.27
N ASN A 9 39.56 2.24 -9.38
CA ASN A 9 38.66 1.58 -8.43
C ASN A 9 37.41 0.99 -9.10
N ILE A 10 36.87 1.63 -10.14
CA ILE A 10 35.73 1.09 -10.93
C ILE A 10 36.19 -0.12 -11.76
N LEU A 11 37.41 -0.08 -12.33
CA LEU A 11 37.96 -1.19 -13.11
C LEU A 11 38.23 -2.43 -12.25
N LEU A 12 38.67 -2.26 -10.99
CA LEU A 12 38.88 -3.37 -10.05
C LEU A 12 37.55 -4.04 -9.62
N ILE A 13 36.49 -3.26 -9.40
CA ILE A 13 35.17 -3.80 -9.00
C ILE A 13 34.54 -4.61 -10.14
N VAL A 14 34.67 -4.16 -11.39
CA VAL A 14 34.19 -4.90 -12.57
C VAL A 14 35.00 -6.19 -12.79
N LEU A 15 36.31 -6.18 -12.54
CA LEU A 15 37.16 -7.37 -12.67
C LEU A 15 36.84 -8.44 -11.61
N VAL A 16 36.57 -8.03 -10.36
CA VAL A 16 36.17 -8.95 -9.29
C VAL A 16 34.76 -9.54 -9.53
N PHE A 17 33.83 -8.76 -10.11
CA PHE A 17 32.52 -9.28 -10.52
C PHE A 17 32.61 -10.25 -11.71
N SER A 18 33.49 -9.98 -12.68
CA SER A 18 33.69 -10.88 -13.84
C SER A 18 34.35 -12.21 -13.46
N LEU A 19 35.19 -12.23 -12.43
CA LEU A 19 35.78 -13.46 -11.88
C LEU A 19 34.78 -14.30 -11.07
N TYR A 20 33.71 -13.69 -10.53
CA TYR A 20 32.67 -14.39 -9.79
C TYR A 20 31.62 -15.05 -10.71
N ILE A 21 31.45 -14.54 -11.93
CA ILE A 21 30.56 -15.14 -12.95
C ILE A 21 31.30 -16.25 -13.72
N GLY A 22 32.64 -16.24 -13.73
CA GLY A 22 33.47 -17.22 -14.44
C GLY A 22 33.65 -18.59 -13.76
N SER A 23 33.13 -18.81 -12.55
CA SER A 23 33.25 -20.11 -11.84
C SER A 23 31.98 -20.95 -11.84
N ALA A 24 30.87 -20.45 -12.40
CA ALA A 24 29.59 -21.17 -12.45
C ALA A 24 29.27 -21.82 -13.81
N VAL A 25 30.19 -21.76 -14.79
CA VAL A 25 29.97 -22.33 -16.13
C VAL A 25 31.17 -23.18 -16.49
N PHE A 26 31.24 -24.42 -15.99
CA PHE A 26 31.91 -25.56 -16.62
C PHE A 26 31.57 -26.82 -15.81
N MET A 27 30.37 -27.35 -16.02
CA MET A 27 30.11 -28.78 -15.80
C MET A 27 29.79 -29.39 -17.15
N SER A 28 30.68 -30.28 -17.59
CA SER A 28 30.62 -31.03 -18.83
C SER A 28 29.36 -31.90 -18.87
N PHE A 29 28.53 -31.72 -19.89
CA PHE A 29 27.49 -32.69 -20.24
C PHE A 29 28.10 -33.78 -21.13
N PRO A 30 27.86 -35.08 -20.86
CA PRO A 30 28.24 -36.13 -21.81
C PRO A 30 27.27 -36.14 -23.00
N GLU A 31 27.80 -36.40 -24.20
CA GLU A 31 27.01 -36.62 -25.42
C GLU A 31 26.12 -37.87 -25.26
N ILE A 32 24.81 -37.70 -25.50
CA ILE A 32 23.84 -38.80 -25.58
C ILE A 32 23.68 -39.17 -27.07
N THR A 33 23.97 -40.42 -27.41
CA THR A 33 23.77 -40.98 -28.76
C THR A 33 22.29 -41.29 -29.02
N PRO A 34 21.86 -41.43 -30.29
CA PRO A 34 20.45 -41.44 -30.69
C PRO A 34 19.60 -42.66 -30.30
N GLU A 35 20.03 -43.50 -29.35
CA GLU A 35 19.42 -44.83 -29.11
C GLU A 35 18.71 -44.98 -27.75
N GLN A 36 18.48 -43.89 -27.01
CA GLN A 36 17.71 -43.91 -25.74
C GLN A 36 16.39 -43.15 -25.78
N GLN A 37 15.84 -42.95 -26.98
CA GLN A 37 14.51 -42.37 -27.17
C GLN A 37 13.44 -43.47 -27.23
N ALA A 38 13.29 -44.24 -26.15
CA ALA A 38 12.14 -45.13 -25.95
C ALA A 38 11.92 -45.45 -24.47
N SER A 39 10.66 -45.27 -24.04
CA SER A 39 10.05 -45.70 -22.77
C SER A 39 10.62 -45.13 -21.46
N VAL A 40 10.10 -43.97 -21.05
CA VAL A 40 9.71 -43.77 -19.64
C VAL A 40 8.34 -43.10 -19.65
N GLU A 41 7.29 -43.90 -19.47
CA GLU A 41 5.99 -43.42 -19.02
C GLU A 41 6.19 -42.81 -17.62
N VAL A 42 6.01 -41.50 -17.50
CA VAL A 42 5.90 -40.84 -16.20
C VAL A 42 4.44 -40.93 -15.79
N ASP A 43 4.23 -41.72 -14.74
CA ASP A 43 2.99 -41.89 -14.00
C ASP A 43 2.39 -40.53 -13.61
N SER A 44 1.25 -40.23 -14.22
CA SER A 44 0.50 -38.99 -14.02
C SER A 44 -0.44 -39.14 -12.82
N GLN A 45 0.08 -39.21 -11.60
CA GLN A 45 -0.73 -39.16 -10.37
C GLN A 45 -0.04 -38.44 -9.20
N HIS A 46 0.12 -37.12 -9.30
CA HIS A 46 -0.06 -36.19 -8.19
C HIS A 46 -0.14 -34.77 -8.76
N LYS A 47 -1.34 -34.39 -9.21
CA LYS A 47 -1.75 -32.99 -9.11
C LYS A 47 -2.12 -32.81 -7.65
N GLU A 48 -1.28 -32.12 -6.88
CA GLU A 48 -1.85 -31.38 -5.75
C GLU A 48 -2.85 -30.41 -6.36
N ASP A 49 -4.13 -30.59 -6.02
CA ASP A 49 -5.15 -29.62 -6.33
C ASP A 49 -4.72 -28.29 -5.69
N VAL A 50 -4.24 -27.35 -6.51
CA VAL A 50 -4.13 -25.96 -6.10
C VAL A 50 -5.58 -25.50 -5.94
N VAL A 51 -6.10 -25.61 -4.72
CA VAL A 51 -7.40 -25.07 -4.35
C VAL A 51 -7.29 -23.56 -4.55
N GLU A 52 -7.94 -23.03 -5.59
CA GLU A 52 -8.04 -21.58 -5.74
C GLU A 52 -8.64 -21.00 -4.46
N PRO A 53 -8.02 -19.95 -3.90
CA PRO A 53 -8.50 -19.36 -2.66
C PRO A 53 -9.92 -18.84 -2.88
N LYS A 54 -10.86 -19.35 -2.07
CA LYS A 54 -12.28 -19.02 -2.23
C LYS A 54 -12.56 -17.61 -1.72
N LYS A 55 -13.23 -16.82 -2.56
CA LYS A 55 -13.90 -15.59 -2.16
C LYS A 55 -15.38 -15.87 -1.98
N GLU A 56 -15.97 -15.33 -0.92
CA GLU A 56 -17.41 -15.38 -0.72
C GLU A 56 -17.96 -13.97 -0.47
N THR A 57 -19.12 -13.68 -1.07
CA THR A 57 -19.88 -12.46 -0.79
C THR A 57 -20.52 -12.58 0.59
N ASN A 58 -20.18 -11.70 1.51
CA ASN A 58 -20.79 -11.67 2.84
C ASN A 58 -22.04 -10.76 2.89
N GLU A 59 -22.62 -10.58 4.09
CA GLU A 59 -23.87 -9.83 4.31
C GLU A 59 -23.82 -8.34 3.91
N ASP A 60 -22.63 -7.74 3.85
CA ASP A 60 -22.44 -6.35 3.39
C ASP A 60 -22.21 -6.24 1.86
N GLY A 61 -22.24 -7.37 1.14
CA GLY A 61 -22.09 -7.43 -0.32
C GLY A 61 -20.64 -7.32 -0.80
N ILE A 62 -19.65 -7.44 0.10
CA ILE A 62 -18.22 -7.40 -0.24
C ILE A 62 -17.67 -8.83 -0.31
N GLU A 63 -17.01 -9.16 -1.41
CA GLU A 63 -16.28 -10.41 -1.52
C GLU A 63 -15.00 -10.37 -0.67
N ARG A 64 -14.84 -11.35 0.24
CA ARG A 64 -13.62 -11.51 1.05
C ARG A 64 -13.04 -12.89 0.90
N TYR A 65 -11.71 -12.97 1.01
CA TYR A 65 -11.00 -14.22 1.16
C TYR A 65 -11.35 -14.88 2.50
N ASP A 66 -11.28 -16.21 2.53
CA ASP A 66 -11.33 -16.97 3.77
C ASP A 66 -10.21 -16.54 4.73
N GLU A 67 -10.46 -16.73 6.03
CA GLU A 67 -9.47 -16.46 7.08
C GLU A 67 -8.20 -17.30 6.87
N GLU A 68 -7.03 -16.67 7.03
CA GLU A 68 -5.78 -17.42 7.05
C GLU A 68 -5.73 -18.31 8.32
N PRO A 69 -5.60 -19.65 8.18
CA PRO A 69 -5.44 -20.51 9.35
C PRO A 69 -4.08 -20.25 10.01
N GLU A 70 -4.00 -20.41 11.34
CA GLU A 70 -2.69 -20.38 12.01
C GLU A 70 -1.78 -21.48 11.42
N ARG A 71 -0.54 -21.08 11.10
CA ARG A 71 0.50 -21.96 10.57
C ARG A 71 1.03 -22.86 11.66
N GLU A 72 1.09 -24.15 11.38
CA GLU A 72 1.58 -25.15 12.32
C GLU A 72 3.03 -24.86 12.76
N GLY A 73 3.26 -24.78 14.08
CA GLY A 73 4.57 -24.51 14.65
C GLY A 73 4.95 -23.02 14.74
N GLU A 74 4.12 -22.11 14.24
CA GLU A 74 4.34 -20.66 14.35
C GLU A 74 3.40 -20.01 15.36
N VAL A 75 3.96 -19.26 16.32
CA VAL A 75 3.16 -18.50 17.29
C VAL A 75 2.84 -17.12 16.71
N SER A 76 1.56 -16.81 16.53
CA SER A 76 1.13 -15.51 16.04
C SER A 76 1.54 -14.37 17.00
N PRO A 77 1.89 -13.17 16.50
CA PRO A 77 2.22 -12.02 17.34
C PRO A 77 1.12 -11.66 18.34
N ARG A 78 -0.15 -11.86 17.95
CA ARG A 78 -1.29 -11.65 18.85
C ARG A 78 -1.31 -12.59 20.03
N SER A 79 -1.06 -13.88 19.82
CA SER A 79 -0.94 -14.83 20.92
C SER A 79 0.20 -14.45 21.86
N THR A 80 1.29 -13.90 21.31
CA THR A 80 2.45 -13.44 22.09
C THR A 80 2.16 -12.19 22.93
N TYR A 81 1.44 -11.21 22.38
CA TYR A 81 1.21 -9.91 23.02
C TYR A 81 -0.21 -9.73 23.59
N SER A 82 -1.04 -10.76 23.56
CA SER A 82 -2.46 -10.74 23.99
C SER A 82 -3.26 -9.62 23.32
N LEU A 83 -3.14 -9.48 22.00
CA LEU A 83 -3.79 -8.41 21.23
C LEU A 83 -5.28 -8.70 21.03
N SER A 84 -6.12 -7.65 21.00
CA SER A 84 -7.54 -7.81 20.69
C SER A 84 -7.76 -8.26 19.23
N LEU A 85 -8.92 -8.86 18.98
CA LEU A 85 -9.31 -9.33 17.66
C LEU A 85 -9.73 -8.15 16.77
N PRO A 86 -9.31 -8.13 15.49
CA PRO A 86 -9.79 -7.14 14.54
C PRO A 86 -11.25 -7.40 14.16
N SER A 87 -11.82 -6.45 13.43
CA SER A 87 -13.20 -6.52 12.98
C SER A 87 -13.33 -6.19 11.50
N VAL A 88 -14.25 -6.87 10.83
CA VAL A 88 -14.81 -6.47 9.52
C VAL A 88 -16.11 -5.69 9.67
N ILE A 89 -16.72 -5.70 10.86
CA ILE A 89 -17.92 -4.93 11.17
C ILE A 89 -17.52 -3.52 11.56
N ARG A 90 -18.20 -2.52 10.98
CA ARG A 90 -18.03 -1.09 11.27
C ARG A 90 -19.16 -0.59 12.14
N SER A 91 -18.89 0.43 12.96
CA SER A 91 -19.94 1.10 13.71
C SER A 91 -20.94 1.79 12.76
N ASP A 92 -22.20 1.93 13.18
CA ASP A 92 -23.20 2.69 12.41
C ASP A 92 -22.71 4.12 12.10
N GLN A 93 -21.95 4.70 13.02
CA GLN A 93 -21.37 6.03 12.87
C GLN A 93 -20.29 6.08 11.78
N MET A 94 -19.40 5.09 11.72
CA MET A 94 -18.41 5.01 10.65
C MET A 94 -19.09 4.70 9.30
N LEU A 95 -20.09 3.82 9.28
CA LEU A 95 -20.87 3.54 8.07
C LEU A 95 -21.58 4.81 7.55
N SER A 96 -22.14 5.64 8.44
CA SER A 96 -22.77 6.90 8.04
C SER A 96 -21.76 7.92 7.49
N ASN A 97 -20.52 7.90 8.00
CA ASN A 97 -19.46 8.83 7.62
C ASN A 97 -18.64 8.37 6.40
N THR A 98 -18.74 7.09 6.02
CA THR A 98 -18.07 6.53 4.84
C THR A 98 -18.79 6.94 3.56
N LEU A 99 -18.00 7.25 2.53
CA LEU A 99 -18.49 7.53 1.18
C LEU A 99 -19.47 6.45 0.72
N LYS A 100 -20.51 6.88 0.01
CA LYS A 100 -21.52 5.97 -0.54
C LYS A 100 -21.11 5.51 -1.92
N LYS A 101 -21.49 4.28 -2.25
CA LYS A 101 -21.27 3.72 -3.57
C LYS A 101 -21.98 4.55 -4.63
N THR A 102 -21.27 4.87 -5.70
CA THR A 102 -21.73 5.55 -6.91
C THR A 102 -21.62 4.62 -8.10
N ASP A 103 -22.13 5.05 -9.25
CA ASP A 103 -21.71 4.45 -10.52
C ASP A 103 -20.19 4.56 -10.67
N LYS A 104 -19.59 3.53 -11.26
CA LYS A 104 -18.15 3.49 -11.50
C LYS A 104 -17.75 4.61 -12.46
N GLN A 105 -16.88 5.49 -12.00
CA GLN A 105 -16.38 6.60 -12.79
C GLN A 105 -15.31 6.15 -13.80
N PRO A 106 -15.15 6.85 -14.93
CA PRO A 106 -14.00 6.67 -15.80
C PRO A 106 -12.70 7.13 -15.12
N TYR A 107 -11.55 6.66 -15.60
CA TYR A 107 -10.24 7.07 -15.06
C TYR A 107 -9.96 8.57 -15.12
N SER A 108 -10.64 9.32 -15.99
CA SER A 108 -10.56 10.80 -16.00
C SER A 108 -11.04 11.45 -14.71
N TYR A 109 -11.75 10.73 -13.84
CA TYR A 109 -12.04 11.16 -12.47
C TYR A 109 -10.78 11.52 -11.67
N PHE A 110 -9.64 10.91 -12.00
CA PHE A 110 -8.36 11.19 -11.33
C PHE A 110 -7.47 12.20 -12.08
N ASP A 111 -7.96 12.89 -13.11
CA ASP A 111 -7.13 13.80 -13.93
C ASP A 111 -6.54 14.99 -13.15
N ASP A 112 -7.18 15.37 -12.06
CA ASP A 112 -6.87 16.48 -11.16
C ASP A 112 -6.64 16.01 -9.72
N ALA A 113 -6.30 14.72 -9.55
CA ALA A 113 -6.07 14.08 -8.27
C ALA A 113 -4.58 13.99 -7.89
N LEU A 114 -4.27 14.32 -6.64
CA LEU A 114 -3.00 13.99 -5.98
C LEU A 114 -3.22 12.94 -4.89
N PHE A 115 -2.49 11.83 -4.98
CA PHE A 115 -2.43 10.80 -3.96
C PHE A 115 -1.24 11.06 -3.02
N ILE A 116 -1.50 11.15 -1.73
CA ILE A 116 -0.50 11.26 -0.67
C ILE A 116 -0.50 9.95 0.11
N GLY A 117 0.66 9.31 0.23
CA GLY A 117 0.74 8.02 0.92
C GLY A 117 2.12 7.64 1.40
N ASP A 118 2.19 6.47 2.02
CA ASP A 118 3.39 5.89 2.60
C ASP A 118 4.03 4.83 1.67
N SER A 119 4.68 3.80 2.23
CA SER A 119 5.24 2.69 1.46
C SER A 119 4.19 1.86 0.73
N VAL A 120 2.98 1.74 1.27
CA VAL A 120 1.87 1.07 0.59
C VAL A 120 1.40 1.92 -0.59
N GLY A 121 1.34 3.24 -0.39
CA GLY A 121 1.08 4.20 -1.47
C GLY A 121 2.14 4.18 -2.58
N ILE A 122 3.42 3.95 -2.24
CA ILE A 122 4.49 3.76 -3.24
C ILE A 122 4.19 2.54 -4.11
N GLY A 123 3.69 1.45 -3.54
CA GLY A 123 3.29 0.28 -4.30
C GLY A 123 2.17 0.59 -5.30
N LEU A 124 1.14 1.34 -4.88
CA LEU A 124 0.08 1.82 -5.80
C LEU A 124 0.66 2.70 -6.90
N GLN A 125 1.55 3.64 -6.57
CA GLN A 125 2.23 4.49 -7.55
C GLN A 125 3.01 3.66 -8.58
N ASN A 126 3.76 2.65 -8.13
CA ASN A 126 4.53 1.76 -9.00
C ASN A 126 3.61 0.94 -9.89
N TYR A 127 2.55 0.36 -9.32
CA TYR A 127 1.53 -0.38 -10.06
C TYR A 127 0.93 0.43 -11.21
N VAL A 128 0.50 1.66 -10.92
CA VAL A 128 -0.05 2.59 -11.91
C VAL A 128 0.98 2.96 -12.96
N THR A 129 2.24 3.18 -12.56
CA THR A 129 3.33 3.48 -13.48
C THR A 129 3.57 2.33 -14.46
N GLU A 130 3.55 1.09 -13.98
CA GLU A 130 3.70 -0.10 -14.81
C GLU A 130 2.52 -0.28 -15.77
N LYS A 131 1.28 -0.17 -15.29
CA LYS A 131 0.08 -0.25 -16.14
C LYS A 131 0.08 0.82 -17.24
N ARG A 132 0.51 2.04 -16.93
CA ARG A 132 0.63 3.15 -17.89
C ARG A 132 1.61 2.91 -19.04
N LYS A 133 2.50 1.91 -18.94
CA LYS A 133 3.34 1.50 -20.08
C LYS A 133 2.53 0.86 -21.21
N THR A 134 1.42 0.20 -20.87
CA THR A 134 0.55 -0.51 -21.84
C THR A 134 -0.78 0.20 -22.08
N ASP A 135 -1.38 0.77 -21.03
CA ASP A 135 -2.56 1.63 -21.12
C ASP A 135 -2.25 3.02 -20.56
N LYS A 136 -1.91 3.95 -21.46
CA LYS A 136 -1.56 5.35 -21.09
C LYS A 136 -2.69 6.09 -20.37
N SER A 137 -3.93 5.62 -20.47
CA SER A 137 -5.10 6.23 -19.83
C SER A 137 -5.36 5.68 -18.43
N PHE A 138 -4.63 4.65 -18.01
CA PHE A 138 -4.82 4.01 -16.71
C PHE A 138 -4.69 5.03 -15.56
N MET A 139 -5.75 5.18 -14.78
CA MET A 139 -5.92 6.23 -13.75
C MET A 139 -5.69 7.67 -14.24
N GLY A 140 -5.98 7.96 -15.51
CA GLY A 140 -5.98 9.31 -16.06
C GLY A 140 -4.63 10.01 -15.83
N LYS A 141 -4.67 11.24 -15.31
CA LYS A 141 -3.48 12.04 -14.98
C LYS A 141 -3.12 12.05 -13.49
N ALA A 142 -3.62 11.09 -12.70
CA ALA A 142 -3.34 10.98 -11.27
C ALA A 142 -1.84 11.18 -10.96
N ARG A 143 -1.56 12.04 -9.97
CA ARG A 143 -0.22 12.33 -9.45
C ARG A 143 -0.03 11.69 -8.08
N PHE A 144 1.22 11.41 -7.73
CA PHE A 144 1.57 10.68 -6.49
C PHE A 144 2.70 11.39 -5.73
N LEU A 145 2.43 11.66 -4.46
CA LEU A 145 3.35 12.03 -3.40
C LEU A 145 3.38 10.89 -2.39
N CYS A 146 4.07 9.81 -2.73
CA CYS A 146 4.26 8.69 -1.82
C CYS A 146 5.72 8.63 -1.35
N VAL A 147 5.91 8.44 -0.05
CA VAL A 147 7.23 8.47 0.62
C VAL A 147 7.31 7.27 1.57
N GLY A 148 8.44 6.56 1.58
CA GLY A 148 8.61 5.40 2.46
C GLY A 148 8.59 5.81 3.93
N SER A 149 7.96 5.00 4.79
CA SER A 149 7.81 5.31 6.24
C SER A 149 7.06 6.61 6.54
N TYR A 150 6.36 7.19 5.57
CA TYR A 150 5.67 8.46 5.75
C TYR A 150 4.45 8.28 6.64
N GLY A 151 4.31 9.18 7.60
CA GLY A 151 3.17 9.27 8.48
C GLY A 151 2.56 10.67 8.44
N VAL A 152 1.47 10.87 9.17
CA VAL A 152 0.81 12.17 9.25
C VAL A 152 1.69 13.18 9.99
N TYR A 153 2.40 12.72 11.03
CA TYR A 153 3.41 13.53 11.70
C TYR A 153 4.50 13.98 10.72
N GLU A 154 5.03 13.06 9.90
CA GLU A 154 6.04 13.38 8.89
C GLU A 154 5.50 14.34 7.82
N ALA A 155 4.22 14.29 7.51
CA ALA A 155 3.57 15.21 6.57
C ALA A 155 3.35 16.63 7.11
N THR A 156 3.38 16.80 8.43
CA THR A 156 3.11 18.10 9.10
C THR A 156 4.35 18.73 9.71
N ARG A 157 5.43 17.97 9.91
CA ARG A 157 6.70 18.52 10.39
C ARG A 157 7.31 19.52 9.41
N SER A 158 8.20 20.39 9.91
CA SER A 158 8.94 21.31 9.05
C SER A 158 9.79 20.57 8.00
N PRO A 159 9.71 20.94 6.72
CA PRO A 159 10.61 20.43 5.69
C PRO A 159 12.08 20.75 5.96
N ASP A 160 12.39 21.82 6.70
CA ASP A 160 13.75 22.25 7.02
C ASP A 160 14.41 21.38 8.11
N ASP A 161 13.64 20.54 8.80
CA ASP A 161 14.17 19.59 9.76
C ASP A 161 15.10 18.59 9.04
N GLU A 162 16.32 18.40 9.55
CA GLU A 162 17.29 17.48 8.96
C GLU A 162 16.76 16.05 8.86
N LYS A 163 15.96 15.61 9.83
CA LYS A 163 15.36 14.27 9.89
C LYS A 163 14.08 14.14 9.07
N SER A 164 13.55 15.24 8.55
CA SER A 164 12.38 15.22 7.68
C SER A 164 12.63 14.37 6.44
N ILE A 165 11.69 13.48 6.13
CA ILE A 165 11.73 12.60 4.95
C ILE A 165 10.90 13.12 3.79
N HIS A 166 10.48 14.39 3.84
CA HIS A 166 9.76 15.05 2.76
C HIS A 166 10.45 14.88 1.39
N LYS A 167 9.64 14.73 0.34
CA LYS A 167 10.12 14.58 -1.03
C LYS A 167 10.96 15.80 -1.44
N ILE A 168 12.12 15.53 -2.04
CA ILE A 168 13.07 16.56 -2.49
C ILE A 168 12.80 16.92 -3.95
N ILE A 169 12.63 18.22 -4.22
CA ILE A 169 12.52 18.80 -5.56
C ILE A 169 13.52 19.95 -5.67
N GLY A 170 14.38 19.94 -6.69
CA GLY A 170 15.37 21.01 -6.89
C GLY A 170 16.39 21.16 -5.75
N GLY A 171 16.60 20.11 -4.95
CA GLY A 171 17.49 20.14 -3.78
C GLY A 171 16.80 20.54 -2.47
N GLU A 172 15.52 20.88 -2.48
CA GLU A 172 14.76 21.29 -1.30
C GLU A 172 13.67 20.28 -0.96
N LYS A 173 13.49 20.00 0.34
CA LYS A 173 12.38 19.21 0.86
C LYS A 173 11.08 20.02 0.73
N LYS A 174 10.01 19.41 0.21
CA LYS A 174 8.73 20.08 -0.02
C LYS A 174 7.58 19.43 0.75
N PRO A 175 6.70 20.21 1.41
CA PRO A 175 5.53 19.70 2.11
C PRO A 175 4.42 19.30 1.12
N PRO A 176 3.41 18.53 1.54
CA PRO A 176 2.28 18.17 0.68
C PRO A 176 1.59 19.36 0.02
N SER A 177 1.41 20.47 0.76
CA SER A 177 0.80 21.71 0.28
C SER A 177 1.50 22.31 -0.95
N TYR A 178 2.82 22.12 -1.09
CA TYR A 178 3.56 22.54 -2.28
C TYR A 178 3.10 21.76 -3.52
N PHE A 179 2.99 20.43 -3.43
CA PHE A 179 2.61 19.59 -4.56
C PHE A 179 1.16 19.81 -4.99
N ILE A 180 0.26 20.08 -4.04
CA ILE A 180 -1.14 20.40 -4.33
C ILE A 180 -1.22 21.67 -5.19
N LYS A 181 -0.48 22.72 -4.84
CA LYS A 181 -0.38 23.96 -5.63
C LYS A 181 0.28 23.73 -6.98
N GLU A 182 1.45 23.09 -6.98
CA GLU A 182 2.24 22.84 -8.19
C GLU A 182 1.46 22.04 -9.24
N TYR A 183 0.67 21.05 -8.81
CA TYR A 183 -0.14 20.23 -9.70
C TYR A 183 -1.56 20.75 -9.91
N ASN A 184 -1.92 21.90 -9.33
CA ASN A 184 -3.26 22.48 -9.37
C ASN A 184 -4.35 21.42 -9.09
N SER A 185 -4.13 20.60 -8.06
CA SER A 185 -5.02 19.48 -7.75
C SER A 185 -6.30 19.97 -7.09
N SER A 186 -7.44 19.52 -7.60
CA SER A 186 -8.76 19.79 -7.00
C SER A 186 -9.18 18.69 -6.02
N LYS A 187 -8.59 17.50 -6.13
CA LYS A 187 -8.82 16.34 -5.26
C LYS A 187 -7.51 15.86 -4.67
N VAL A 188 -7.51 15.59 -3.37
CA VAL A 188 -6.37 15.04 -2.65
C VAL A 188 -6.81 13.80 -1.89
N PHE A 189 -6.21 12.66 -2.23
CA PHE A 189 -6.45 11.37 -1.60
C PHE A 189 -5.33 11.08 -0.61
N ILE A 190 -5.62 10.90 0.67
CA ILE A 190 -4.63 10.75 1.72
C ILE A 190 -4.77 9.37 2.36
N CYS A 191 -3.79 8.49 2.19
CA CYS A 191 -3.70 7.22 2.91
C CYS A 191 -2.42 7.21 3.74
N LEU A 192 -2.54 7.67 5.00
CA LEU A 192 -1.44 7.73 5.96
C LEU A 192 -1.95 7.21 7.31
N GLY A 193 -1.05 6.66 8.12
CA GLY A 193 -1.35 6.24 9.48
C GLY A 193 -0.77 4.88 9.87
N LEU A 194 -0.39 4.04 8.91
CA LEU A 194 0.25 2.75 9.19
C LEU A 194 1.55 2.94 10.01
N ASN A 195 2.33 3.97 9.68
CA ASN A 195 3.55 4.36 10.39
C ASN A 195 3.28 5.16 11.68
N ASP A 196 2.06 5.62 11.91
CA ASP A 196 1.69 6.45 13.07
C ASP A 196 1.07 5.61 14.20
N VAL A 197 0.28 4.58 13.88
CA VAL A 197 -0.46 3.75 14.86
C VAL A 197 0.46 3.18 15.95
N GLY A 198 1.67 2.78 15.59
CA GLY A 198 2.65 2.23 16.52
C GLY A 198 3.38 3.27 17.38
N LEU A 199 3.30 4.56 17.03
CA LEU A 199 4.15 5.62 17.56
C LEU A 199 3.39 6.71 18.31
N TYR A 200 2.17 7.02 17.86
CA TYR A 200 1.33 8.09 18.40
C TYR A 200 0.05 7.52 18.99
N SER A 201 -0.45 8.16 20.05
CA SER A 201 -1.79 7.89 20.53
C SER A 201 -2.84 8.27 19.48
N LYS A 202 -4.02 7.67 19.56
CA LYS A 202 -5.15 7.99 18.67
C LYS A 202 -5.48 9.50 18.67
N LYS A 203 -5.38 10.14 19.84
CA LYS A 203 -5.58 11.59 19.98
C LYS A 203 -4.52 12.39 19.21
N GLU A 204 -3.24 12.13 19.45
CA GLU A 204 -2.14 12.82 18.75
C GLU A 204 -2.21 12.59 17.23
N TYR A 205 -2.58 11.39 16.81
CA TYR A 205 -2.78 11.06 15.40
C TYR A 205 -3.88 11.92 14.75
N ILE A 206 -5.03 12.08 15.40
CA ILE A 206 -6.11 12.94 14.91
C ILE A 206 -5.72 14.43 14.96
N GLU A 207 -4.98 14.87 15.99
CA GLU A 207 -4.41 16.23 16.04
C GLU A 207 -3.43 16.49 14.88
N ASN A 208 -2.60 15.52 14.53
CA ASN A 208 -1.73 15.61 13.35
C ASN A 208 -2.55 15.69 12.05
N TYR A 209 -3.64 14.94 11.94
CA TYR A 209 -4.54 15.04 10.78
C TYR A 209 -5.20 16.42 10.68
N LEU A 210 -5.60 17.02 11.81
CA LEU A 210 -6.12 18.38 11.85
C LEU A 210 -5.09 19.39 11.31
N ASN A 211 -3.83 19.27 11.73
CA ASN A 211 -2.74 20.12 11.22
C ASN A 211 -2.53 19.91 9.72
N LEU A 212 -2.53 18.66 9.24
CA LEU A 212 -2.37 18.36 7.82
C LEU A 212 -3.51 18.96 6.98
N VAL A 213 -4.76 18.76 7.39
CA VAL A 213 -5.94 19.31 6.70
C VAL A 213 -5.93 20.83 6.70
N THR A 214 -5.53 21.45 7.81
CA THR A 214 -5.40 22.92 7.91
C THR A 214 -4.36 23.44 6.92
N ASN A 215 -3.15 22.88 6.92
CA ASN A 215 -2.07 23.27 6.01
C ASN A 215 -2.46 23.09 4.53
N ILE A 216 -3.22 22.03 4.22
CA ILE A 216 -3.73 21.78 2.86
C ILE A 216 -4.74 22.87 2.46
N ARG A 217 -5.70 23.21 3.33
CA ARG A 217 -6.74 24.22 3.02
C ARG A 217 -6.19 25.63 2.94
N GLU A 218 -5.19 25.97 3.74
CA GLU A 218 -4.47 27.23 3.59
C GLU A 218 -3.79 27.35 2.22
N ALA A 219 -3.36 26.22 1.66
CA ALA A 219 -2.71 26.17 0.36
C ALA A 219 -3.70 26.11 -0.81
N ALA A 220 -4.82 25.40 -0.65
CA ALA A 220 -5.84 25.21 -1.68
C ALA A 220 -7.23 25.16 -0.99
N PRO A 221 -7.91 26.31 -0.83
CA PRO A 221 -9.15 26.40 -0.05
C PRO A 221 -10.30 25.54 -0.57
N ASP A 222 -10.37 25.35 -1.89
CA ASP A 222 -11.47 24.63 -2.57
C ASP A 222 -11.14 23.14 -2.81
N VAL A 223 -10.01 22.64 -2.31
CA VAL A 223 -9.59 21.26 -2.56
C VAL A 223 -10.50 20.28 -1.81
N GLN A 224 -10.97 19.26 -2.52
CA GLN A 224 -11.66 18.13 -1.92
C GLN A 224 -10.63 17.19 -1.30
N ILE A 225 -10.76 16.95 0.01
CA ILE A 225 -9.86 16.06 0.76
C ILE A 225 -10.59 14.74 1.00
N ILE A 226 -10.07 13.66 0.43
CA ILE A 226 -10.54 12.29 0.62
C ILE A 226 -9.52 11.57 1.49
N ILE A 227 -9.88 11.32 2.74
CA ILE A 227 -9.07 10.55 3.68
C ILE A 227 -9.43 9.08 3.53
N GLN A 228 -8.42 8.26 3.31
CA GLN A 228 -8.55 6.82 3.18
C GLN A 228 -8.24 6.17 4.53
N SER A 229 -8.97 5.11 4.87
CA SER A 229 -8.65 4.26 6.02
C SER A 229 -7.20 3.74 5.91
N ILE A 230 -6.54 3.60 7.05
CA ILE A 230 -5.28 2.86 7.19
C ILE A 230 -5.51 1.41 6.73
N THR A 231 -4.60 0.90 5.90
CA THR A 231 -4.64 -0.48 5.40
C THR A 231 -4.36 -1.49 6.52
N PRO A 232 -4.96 -2.69 6.45
CA PRO A 232 -4.67 -3.75 7.42
C PRO A 232 -3.25 -4.34 7.22
N VAL A 233 -2.81 -5.14 8.18
CA VAL A 233 -1.62 -6.01 8.10
C VAL A 233 -2.02 -7.48 8.20
N THR A 234 -1.18 -8.42 7.74
CA THR A 234 -1.49 -9.86 7.81
C THR A 234 -1.50 -10.34 9.26
N LEU A 235 -2.01 -11.55 9.51
CA LEU A 235 -2.03 -12.17 10.84
C LEU A 235 -0.63 -12.21 11.49
N TYR A 236 0.38 -12.63 10.72
CA TYR A 236 1.78 -12.68 11.16
C TYR A 236 2.53 -11.35 10.98
N GLY A 237 1.93 -10.41 10.25
CA GLY A 237 2.39 -9.04 10.09
C GLY A 237 2.24 -8.17 11.33
N GLU A 238 1.39 -8.56 12.29
CA GLU A 238 1.17 -7.76 13.48
C GLU A 238 2.39 -7.62 14.39
N ARG A 239 2.40 -6.54 15.17
CA ARG A 239 3.45 -6.20 16.12
C ARG A 239 2.80 -5.73 17.43
N ARG A 240 3.59 -5.66 18.50
CA ARG A 240 3.13 -5.23 19.83
C ARG A 240 2.34 -3.92 19.83
N THR A 241 2.69 -2.96 18.97
CA THR A 241 2.07 -1.62 18.94
C THR A 241 1.31 -1.31 17.65
N LEU A 242 1.44 -2.15 16.62
CA LEU A 242 0.76 -2.05 15.33
C LEU A 242 0.02 -3.36 15.05
N TYR A 243 -1.30 -3.33 15.17
CA TYR A 243 -2.16 -4.51 15.01
C TYR A 243 -3.55 -4.10 14.57
N ASN A 244 -4.28 -5.01 13.92
CA ASN A 244 -5.45 -4.66 13.13
C ASN A 244 -6.62 -4.12 13.93
N SER A 245 -6.87 -4.60 15.15
CA SER A 245 -7.94 -4.04 15.99
C SER A 245 -7.64 -2.60 16.44
N LYS A 246 -6.36 -2.25 16.63
CA LYS A 246 -5.95 -0.86 16.87
C LYS A 246 -6.06 -0.01 15.60
N ILE A 247 -5.73 -0.58 14.43
CA ILE A 247 -5.95 0.07 13.14
C ILE A 247 -7.44 0.37 12.94
N ASP A 248 -8.32 -0.58 13.27
CA ASP A 248 -9.78 -0.40 13.21
C ASP A 248 -10.24 0.75 14.10
N GLU A 249 -9.75 0.84 15.34
CA GLU A 249 -10.04 1.98 16.22
C GLU A 249 -9.59 3.34 15.67
N TYR A 250 -8.45 3.38 14.96
CA TYR A 250 -7.94 4.62 14.36
C TYR A 250 -8.74 4.98 13.11
N ASN A 251 -9.22 4.00 12.35
CA ASN A 251 -10.09 4.20 11.21
C ASN A 251 -11.48 4.72 11.61
N GLU A 252 -12.05 4.23 12.72
CA GLU A 252 -13.28 4.79 13.30
C GLU A 252 -13.10 6.27 13.64
N ALA A 253 -11.99 6.63 14.31
CA ALA A 253 -11.68 8.02 14.63
C ALA A 253 -11.40 8.88 13.39
N LEU A 254 -10.79 8.33 12.33
CA LEU A 254 -10.59 9.02 11.06
C LEU A 254 -11.91 9.31 10.34
N ALA A 255 -12.86 8.38 10.38
CA ALA A 255 -14.17 8.56 9.78
C ALA A 255 -14.94 9.68 10.49
N GLU A 256 -14.95 9.69 11.82
CA GLU A 256 -15.53 10.78 12.63
C GLU A 256 -14.84 12.12 12.39
N PHE A 257 -13.50 12.12 12.38
CA PHE A 257 -12.70 13.32 12.08
C PHE A 257 -13.04 13.88 10.70
N SER A 258 -13.12 13.02 9.69
CA SER A 258 -13.41 13.42 8.31
C SER A 258 -14.75 14.13 8.22
N ALA A 259 -15.81 13.52 8.78
CA ALA A 259 -17.15 14.11 8.81
C ALA A 259 -17.17 15.47 9.54
N THR A 260 -16.55 15.55 10.72
CA THR A 260 -16.53 16.77 11.54
C THR A 260 -15.75 17.91 10.87
N ASN A 261 -14.73 17.58 10.07
CA ASN A 261 -13.85 18.55 9.45
C ASN A 261 -14.16 18.78 7.96
N GLY A 262 -15.32 18.34 7.45
CA GLY A 262 -15.70 18.57 6.05
C GLY A 262 -14.76 17.90 5.04
N CYS A 263 -14.18 16.76 5.40
CA CYS A 263 -13.46 15.87 4.51
C CYS A 263 -14.33 14.66 4.17
N PHE A 264 -13.96 13.92 3.13
CA PHE A 264 -14.59 12.65 2.78
C PHE A 264 -13.80 11.49 3.36
N PHE A 265 -14.47 10.38 3.70
CA PHE A 265 -13.81 9.17 4.20
C PHE A 265 -14.06 7.96 3.28
N ALA A 266 -12.98 7.29 2.87
CA ALA A 266 -12.98 6.12 2.01
C ALA A 266 -12.40 4.91 2.77
N ASP A 267 -13.22 3.90 3.06
CA ASP A 267 -12.80 2.70 3.82
C ASP A 267 -12.18 1.62 2.89
N ILE A 268 -11.06 1.97 2.26
CA ILE A 268 -10.30 1.03 1.40
C ILE A 268 -9.77 -0.17 2.17
N GLY A 269 -9.55 -0.02 3.48
CA GLY A 269 -8.93 -1.01 4.34
C GLY A 269 -9.87 -2.18 4.59
N LEU A 270 -11.17 -1.92 4.68
CA LEU A 270 -12.20 -2.97 4.75
C LEU A 270 -12.17 -3.90 3.54
N MET A 271 -11.88 -3.36 2.35
CA MET A 271 -11.85 -4.12 1.09
C MET A 271 -10.66 -5.07 0.98
N LEU A 272 -9.62 -4.83 1.76
CA LEU A 272 -8.39 -5.63 1.78
C LEU A 272 -8.41 -6.73 2.84
N LYS A 273 -9.48 -6.78 3.66
CA LYS A 273 -9.58 -7.72 4.77
C LYS A 273 -10.06 -9.10 4.34
N ASP A 274 -9.49 -10.13 4.94
CA ASP A 274 -10.12 -11.46 4.99
C ASP A 274 -11.33 -11.48 5.93
N LYS A 275 -11.99 -12.63 6.05
CA LYS A 275 -13.14 -12.82 6.96
C LYS A 275 -12.81 -12.60 8.43
N ALA A 276 -11.56 -12.82 8.85
CA ALA A 276 -11.14 -12.64 10.23
C ALA A 276 -10.71 -11.19 10.55
N GLY A 277 -10.54 -10.34 9.53
CA GLY A 277 -10.26 -8.92 9.66
C GLY A 277 -8.79 -8.53 9.52
N TYR A 278 -7.94 -9.44 9.02
CA TYR A 278 -6.53 -9.20 8.67
C TYR A 278 -6.40 -8.83 7.21
N LEU A 279 -5.25 -8.27 6.79
CA LEU A 279 -4.93 -8.21 5.37
C LEU A 279 -4.93 -9.64 4.83
N ALA A 280 -5.77 -9.92 3.84
CA ALA A 280 -5.85 -11.26 3.25
C ALA A 280 -4.46 -11.67 2.74
N ALA A 281 -4.02 -12.88 3.07
CA ALA A 281 -2.68 -13.36 2.74
C ALA A 281 -2.39 -13.30 1.23
N GLN A 282 -3.41 -13.57 0.39
CA GLN A 282 -3.34 -13.50 -1.08
C GLN A 282 -3.14 -12.07 -1.61
N LEU A 283 -3.49 -11.08 -0.80
CA LEU A 283 -3.36 -9.66 -1.11
C LEU A 283 -2.06 -9.06 -0.57
N SER A 284 -1.24 -9.82 0.16
CA SER A 284 0.05 -9.37 0.70
C SER A 284 1.23 -9.94 -0.08
N SER A 285 2.19 -9.09 -0.39
CA SER A 285 3.42 -9.48 -1.12
C SER A 285 4.58 -9.85 -0.19
N ASP A 286 4.46 -9.60 1.11
CA ASP A 286 5.57 -9.70 2.06
C ASP A 286 5.19 -10.28 3.42
N ASP A 287 3.98 -10.85 3.54
CA ASP A 287 3.41 -11.33 4.80
C ASP A 287 3.44 -10.26 5.91
N TYR A 288 3.23 -9.01 5.51
CA TYR A 288 3.18 -7.88 6.43
C TYR A 288 2.12 -6.87 6.03
N CYS A 289 2.45 -5.90 5.17
CA CYS A 289 1.57 -4.78 4.85
C CYS A 289 1.63 -4.34 3.39
N HIS A 290 2.65 -4.79 2.64
CA HIS A 290 2.76 -4.42 1.24
C HIS A 290 1.86 -5.32 0.42
N LEU A 291 1.27 -4.71 -0.60
CA LEU A 291 0.15 -5.30 -1.31
C LEU A 291 0.59 -5.92 -2.64
N GLU A 292 -0.03 -7.05 -2.96
CA GLU A 292 0.02 -7.65 -4.29
C GLU A 292 -0.76 -6.84 -5.33
N THR A 293 -0.51 -7.11 -6.61
CA THR A 293 -1.13 -6.35 -7.71
C THR A 293 -2.66 -6.35 -7.69
N GLU A 294 -3.29 -7.47 -7.32
CA GLU A 294 -4.74 -7.61 -7.19
C GLU A 294 -5.34 -6.66 -6.16
N ALA A 295 -4.65 -6.40 -5.05
CA ALA A 295 -5.11 -5.47 -4.04
C ALA A 295 -5.14 -4.02 -4.54
N TYR A 296 -4.23 -3.63 -5.44
CA TYR A 296 -4.30 -2.30 -6.06
C TYR A 296 -5.45 -2.18 -7.06
N ASP A 297 -5.85 -3.27 -7.74
CA ASP A 297 -7.07 -3.26 -8.56
C ASP A 297 -8.32 -3.04 -7.70
N ILE A 298 -8.42 -3.75 -6.57
CA ILE A 298 -9.50 -3.58 -5.58
C ILE A 298 -9.53 -2.13 -5.06
N TRP A 299 -8.36 -1.59 -4.71
CA TRP A 299 -8.23 -0.21 -4.22
C TRP A 299 -8.74 0.80 -5.25
N ILE A 300 -8.26 0.71 -6.50
CA ILE A 300 -8.64 1.64 -7.56
C ILE A 300 -10.14 1.52 -7.89
N ASP A 301 -10.67 0.29 -7.95
CA ASP A 301 -12.09 0.06 -8.19
C ASP A 301 -12.97 0.67 -7.10
N TYR A 302 -12.60 0.49 -5.83
CA TYR A 302 -13.29 1.10 -4.71
C TYR A 302 -13.34 2.63 -4.85
N LEU A 303 -12.23 3.27 -5.17
CA LEU A 303 -12.19 4.73 -5.32
C LEU A 303 -13.01 5.24 -6.53
N LEU A 304 -13.07 4.47 -7.62
CA LEU A 304 -13.90 4.81 -8.79
C LEU A 304 -15.39 4.59 -8.54
N THR A 305 -15.75 3.69 -7.63
CA THR A 305 -17.14 3.41 -7.23
C THR A 305 -17.57 4.17 -5.99
N HIS A 306 -16.71 5.05 -5.44
CA HIS A 306 -17.00 5.91 -4.30
C HIS A 306 -16.51 7.33 -4.59
N ALA A 307 -16.91 7.86 -5.75
CA ALA A 307 -16.43 9.13 -6.24
C ALA A 307 -17.13 10.33 -5.59
N VAL A 308 -16.44 11.47 -5.53
CA VAL A 308 -16.94 12.75 -4.99
C VAL A 308 -16.97 13.83 -6.06
N GLY A 309 -17.83 14.84 -5.90
CA GLY A 309 -17.88 15.99 -6.82
C GLY A 309 -18.37 15.65 -8.23
N LEU A 310 -19.33 14.72 -8.33
CA LEU A 310 -20.01 14.33 -9.57
C LEU A 310 -20.96 15.43 -10.09
#